data_AF-A0A7J8XAI2-F1
#
_entry.id   AF-A0A7J8XAI2-F1
#
_cell.length_a   1.000
_cell.length_b   1.000
_cell.length_c   1.000
_cell.angle_alpha   90.00
_cell.angle_beta   90.00
_cell.angle_gamma   90.00
#
_symmetry.space_group_name_H-M   'P 1'
#
loop_
_entity.id
_entity.type
_entity.pdbx_description
1 polymer ?
#
loop_
_entity_poly.entity_id
_entity_poly.type
_entity_poly.pdbx_seq_one_letter_code
_entity_poly.pdbx_strand_id
1 'polypeptide(L)'
;GSFVRGVSGGERKRVCIGNEIIINPSLLFLDEPTSGLDSTTALRTVKTLQNIAEAGKTVITTIHQPSSRLFHKFDKLVLLGKGSSLYFGRASEAMAYFSSIGCSPLIAMNPAEFLLDLANGNINDISVPSELEDKVQMGNSETETRNEKPPPAVVHEYLVEAYESRVAENEKKKLMTPLPLDDEIKLKVFSSKREWGASWWQQYCILFCRGIKERRHDYFSWLRITQVLSTAIILGLLWWQSDSKSTRGRQD
;
A
#
# COMPACT_ATOMS: atom_id res chain seq x y z
N GLY A 1 29.22 -4.79 -6.14
CA GLY A 1 29.09 -4.49 -4.70
C GLY A 1 28.77 -5.78 -3.99
N SER A 2 29.55 -6.15 -2.98
CA SER A 2 29.27 -7.35 -2.18
C SER A 2 27.88 -7.21 -1.53
N PHE A 3 26.96 -8.14 -1.83
CA PHE A 3 25.67 -8.21 -1.15
C PHE A 3 25.93 -8.52 0.32
N VAL A 4 25.97 -7.49 1.16
CA VAL A 4 25.99 -7.68 2.61
C VAL A 4 24.67 -8.37 2.97
N ARG A 5 24.78 -9.62 3.45
CA ARG A 5 23.62 -10.42 3.87
C ARG A 5 22.95 -9.71 5.05
N GLY A 6 21.80 -9.10 4.80
CA GLY A 6 21.00 -8.39 5.81
C GLY A 6 19.77 -9.19 6.25
N VAL A 7 18.82 -8.48 6.86
CA VAL A 7 17.50 -9.02 7.19
C VAL A 7 16.73 -9.44 5.93
N SER A 8 15.91 -10.48 6.05
CA SER A 8 15.02 -10.93 4.97
C SER A 8 14.02 -9.82 4.58
N GLY A 9 13.49 -9.91 3.36
CA GLY A 9 12.46 -8.95 2.89
C GLY A 9 11.25 -8.89 3.84
N GLY A 10 10.83 -10.03 4.38
CA GLY A 10 9.73 -10.10 5.33
C GLY A 10 10.03 -9.51 6.70
N GLU A 11 11.25 -9.70 7.21
CA GLU A 11 11.70 -9.02 8.43
C GLU A 11 11.73 -7.52 8.24
N ARG A 12 12.30 -7.03 7.14
CA ARG A 12 12.31 -5.60 6.80
C ARG A 12 10.89 -5.03 6.76
N LYS A 13 9.93 -5.74 6.15
CA LYS A 13 8.54 -5.28 6.06
C LYS A 13 7.87 -5.20 7.43
N ARG A 14 8.08 -6.19 8.31
CA ARG A 14 7.57 -6.13 9.69
C ARG A 14 8.21 -5.01 10.51
N VAL A 15 9.49 -4.71 10.31
CA VAL A 15 10.16 -3.56 10.95
C VAL A 15 9.55 -2.24 10.48
N CYS A 16 9.28 -2.08 9.18
CA CYS A 16 8.59 -0.91 8.64
C CYS A 16 7.19 -0.74 9.26
N ILE A 17 6.41 -1.82 9.34
CA ILE A 17 5.09 -1.80 9.99
C ILE A 17 5.22 -1.41 11.46
N GLY A 18 6.20 -1.99 12.17
CA GLY A 18 6.49 -1.65 13.56
C GLY A 18 6.81 -0.17 13.76
N ASN A 19 7.60 0.42 12.86
CA ASN A 19 7.93 1.85 12.89
C ASN A 19 6.66 2.74 12.85
N GLU A 20 5.69 2.39 12.01
CA GLU A 20 4.42 3.13 11.90
C GLU A 20 3.48 2.90 13.10
N ILE A 21 3.62 1.77 13.81
CA ILE A 21 2.80 1.48 14.99
C ILE A 21 3.35 2.16 16.25
N ILE A 22 4.65 2.51 16.30
CA ILE A 22 5.27 3.16 17.47
C ILE A 22 4.57 4.48 17.84
N ILE A 23 4.03 5.21 16.85
CA ILE A 23 3.26 6.44 17.08
C ILE A 23 1.82 6.19 17.55
N ASN A 24 1.46 4.92 17.83
CA ASN A 24 0.15 4.47 18.29
C ASN A 24 -1.04 5.07 17.50
N PRO A 25 -1.04 4.99 16.16
CA PRO A 25 -2.06 5.66 15.37
C PRO A 25 -3.46 5.05 15.62
N SER A 26 -4.51 5.85 15.54
CA SER A 26 -5.89 5.34 15.57
C SER A 26 -6.30 4.68 14.25
N LEU A 27 -5.70 5.13 13.14
CA LEU A 27 -5.93 4.66 11.78
C LEU A 27 -4.58 4.33 11.12
N LEU A 28 -4.43 3.09 10.66
CA LEU A 28 -3.22 2.57 10.04
C LEU A 28 -3.51 2.18 8.58
N PHE A 29 -2.76 2.76 7.64
CA PHE A 29 -2.82 2.42 6.23
C PHE A 29 -1.60 1.58 5.84
N LEU A 30 -1.83 0.46 5.14
CA LEU A 30 -0.75 -0.39 4.64
C LEU A 30 -0.94 -0.71 3.16
N ASP A 31 0.07 -0.39 2.36
CA ASP A 31 0.08 -0.74 0.95
C ASP A 31 0.77 -2.09 0.73
N GLU A 32 0.00 -3.07 0.25
CA GLU A 32 0.42 -4.44 -0.09
C GLU A 32 1.37 -5.09 0.94
N PRO A 33 1.02 -5.20 2.23
CA PRO A 33 1.92 -5.67 3.28
C PRO A 33 2.33 -7.13 3.13
N THR A 34 1.67 -7.90 2.26
CA THR A 34 1.98 -9.30 1.96
C THR A 34 2.82 -9.51 0.71
N SER A 35 3.01 -8.46 -0.11
CA SER A 35 3.78 -8.56 -1.36
C SER A 35 5.26 -8.90 -1.08
N GLY A 36 5.76 -9.92 -1.78
CA GLY A 36 7.11 -10.45 -1.64
C GLY A 36 7.35 -11.36 -0.42
N LEU A 37 6.29 -11.79 0.27
CA LEU A 37 6.38 -12.71 1.41
C LEU A 37 5.95 -14.13 1.01
N ASP A 38 6.55 -15.14 1.64
CA ASP A 38 6.01 -16.50 1.57
C ASP A 38 4.65 -16.59 2.29
N SER A 39 3.87 -17.62 1.97
CA SER A 39 2.51 -17.81 2.48
C SER A 39 2.41 -17.88 4.01
N THR A 40 3.44 -18.38 4.69
CA THR A 40 3.45 -18.48 6.16
C THR A 40 3.73 -17.13 6.80
N THR A 41 4.69 -16.38 6.26
CA THR A 41 5.02 -15.04 6.73
C THR A 41 3.89 -14.05 6.41
N ALA A 42 3.27 -14.13 5.24
CA ALA A 42 2.11 -13.31 4.89
C ALA A 42 0.96 -13.50 5.89
N LEU A 43 0.62 -14.75 6.25
CA LEU A 43 -0.40 -15.03 7.26
C LEU A 43 -0.02 -14.44 8.62
N ARG A 44 1.23 -14.61 9.06
CA ARG A 44 1.70 -14.04 10.33
C ARG A 44 1.58 -12.52 10.34
N THR A 45 1.96 -11.84 9.26
CA THR A 45 1.82 -10.39 9.12
C THR A 45 0.36 -9.96 9.23
N VAL A 46 -0.55 -10.59 8.49
CA VAL A 46 -1.99 -10.25 8.57
C VAL A 46 -2.60 -10.57 9.93
N LYS A 47 -2.17 -11.64 10.59
CA LYS A 47 -2.59 -11.93 11.97
C LYS A 47 -2.14 -10.84 12.95
N THR A 48 -0.93 -10.30 12.79
CA THR A 48 -0.49 -9.16 13.60
C THR A 48 -1.35 -7.91 13.32
N LEU A 49 -1.71 -7.65 12.07
CA LEU A 49 -2.61 -6.55 11.71
C LEU A 49 -4.01 -6.73 12.30
N GLN A 50 -4.52 -7.97 12.30
CA GLN A 50 -5.79 -8.32 12.95
C GLN A 50 -5.74 -8.04 14.45
N ASN A 51 -4.69 -8.47 15.16
CA ASN A 51 -4.53 -8.18 16.59
C ASN A 51 -4.49 -6.66 16.88
N ILE A 52 -3.88 -5.86 15.98
CA ILE A 52 -3.87 -4.40 16.10
C ILE A 52 -5.28 -3.84 15.91
N ALA A 53 -6.05 -4.37 14.97
CA ALA A 53 -7.44 -3.98 14.78
C ALA A 53 -8.31 -4.33 15.99
N GLU A 54 -8.15 -5.54 16.54
CA GLU A 54 -8.82 -6.02 17.76
C GLU A 54 -8.47 -5.16 18.99
N ALA A 55 -7.29 -4.55 19.02
CA ALA A 55 -6.90 -3.58 20.05
C ALA A 55 -7.59 -2.20 19.91
N GLY A 56 -8.61 -2.08 19.06
CA GLY A 56 -9.41 -0.87 18.87
C GLY A 56 -8.82 0.11 17.86
N LYS A 57 -7.93 -0.35 16.97
CA LYS A 57 -7.39 0.46 15.87
C LYS A 57 -8.13 0.17 14.58
N THR A 58 -8.20 1.13 13.66
CA THR A 58 -8.69 0.88 12.31
C THR A 58 -7.50 0.59 11.40
N VAL A 59 -7.52 -0.56 10.72
CA VAL A 59 -6.48 -0.95 9.77
C VAL A 59 -7.08 -1.03 8.37
N ILE A 60 -6.51 -0.29 7.43
CA ILE A 60 -6.89 -0.29 6.02
C ILE A 60 -5.70 -0.79 5.21
N THR A 61 -5.91 -1.79 4.37
CA THR A 61 -4.81 -2.35 3.58
C THR A 61 -5.24 -2.78 2.18
N THR A 62 -4.35 -2.61 1.21
CA THR A 62 -4.45 -3.19 -0.13
C THR A 62 -3.78 -4.56 -0.14
N ILE A 63 -4.37 -5.56 -0.81
CA ILE A 63 -3.79 -6.90 -0.90
C ILE A 63 -3.90 -7.37 -2.35
N HIS A 64 -2.75 -7.63 -2.97
CA HIS A 64 -2.68 -8.24 -4.29
C HIS A 64 -2.82 -9.76 -4.16
N GLN A 65 -3.94 -10.32 -4.66
CA GLN A 65 -4.22 -11.76 -4.75
C GLN A 65 -4.01 -12.56 -3.44
N PRO A 66 -4.84 -12.34 -2.41
CA PRO A 66 -4.75 -13.12 -1.17
C PRO A 66 -5.10 -14.59 -1.40
N SER A 67 -4.41 -15.50 -0.72
CA SER A 67 -4.86 -16.89 -0.60
C SER A 67 -6.24 -16.96 0.07
N SER A 68 -7.04 -17.99 -0.21
CA SER A 68 -8.38 -18.18 0.41
C SER A 68 -8.32 -18.11 1.95
N ARG A 69 -7.31 -18.73 2.58
CA ARG A 69 -7.14 -18.64 4.05
C ARG A 69 -6.94 -17.21 4.56
N LEU A 70 -6.27 -16.38 3.77
CA LEU A 70 -6.02 -14.98 4.09
C LEU A 70 -7.28 -14.13 3.87
N PHE A 71 -8.04 -14.42 2.81
CA PHE A 71 -9.29 -13.73 2.49
C PHE A 71 -10.28 -13.75 3.67
N HIS A 72 -10.42 -14.91 4.32
CA HIS A 72 -11.29 -15.07 5.50
C HIS A 72 -10.79 -14.39 6.78
N LYS A 73 -9.67 -13.67 6.75
CA LYS A 73 -9.18 -12.87 7.88
C LYS A 73 -9.63 -11.41 7.83
N PHE A 74 -10.21 -10.94 6.73
CA PHE A 74 -10.65 -9.57 6.58
C PHE A 74 -12.10 -9.41 7.06
N ASP A 75 -12.36 -8.37 7.86
CA ASP A 75 -13.71 -8.07 8.36
C ASP A 75 -14.59 -7.43 7.28
N LYS A 76 -14.02 -6.47 6.55
CA LYS A 76 -14.66 -5.74 5.46
C LYS A 76 -13.82 -5.81 4.19
N LEU A 77 -14.49 -5.75 3.05
CA LEU A 77 -13.91 -5.75 1.72
C LEU A 77 -14.39 -4.53 0.94
N VAL A 78 -13.47 -3.86 0.27
CA VAL A 78 -13.75 -2.92 -0.82
C VAL A 78 -13.19 -3.56 -2.08
N LEU A 79 -14.05 -3.83 -3.06
CA LEU A 79 -13.62 -4.27 -4.40
C LEU A 79 -13.71 -3.08 -5.35
N LEU A 80 -12.58 -2.72 -5.95
CA LEU A 80 -12.49 -1.66 -6.94
C LEU A 80 -12.19 -2.25 -8.32
N GLY A 81 -12.84 -1.73 -9.35
CA GLY A 81 -12.52 -2.01 -10.75
C GLY A 81 -12.56 -0.72 -11.55
N LYS A 82 -11.55 -0.46 -12.40
CA LYS A 82 -11.48 0.73 -13.28
C LYS A 82 -11.82 2.08 -12.63
N GLY A 83 -11.53 2.24 -11.32
CA GLY A 83 -11.83 3.45 -10.55
C GLY A 83 -13.19 3.50 -9.87
N SER A 84 -14.05 2.50 -10.10
CA SER A 84 -15.39 2.39 -9.52
C SER A 84 -15.46 1.32 -8.42
N SER A 85 -16.33 1.53 -7.42
CA SER A 85 -16.61 0.53 -6.39
C SER A 85 -17.58 -0.53 -6.92
N LEU A 86 -17.15 -1.78 -6.93
CA LEU A 86 -17.97 -2.93 -7.33
C LEU A 86 -18.63 -3.61 -6.14
N TYR A 87 -18.03 -3.46 -4.96
CA TYR A 87 -18.56 -3.98 -3.71
C TYR A 87 -17.94 -3.26 -2.51
N PHE A 88 -18.77 -2.96 -1.51
CA PHE A 88 -18.33 -2.58 -0.18
C PHE A 88 -19.21 -3.27 0.85
N GLY A 89 -18.60 -3.97 1.80
CA GLY A 89 -19.35 -4.69 2.82
C GLY A 89 -18.49 -5.65 3.62
N ARG A 90 -19.12 -6.62 4.29
CA ARG A 90 -18.39 -7.67 5.01
C ARG A 90 -17.74 -8.63 4.01
N ALA A 91 -16.48 -9.00 4.22
CA ALA A 91 -15.80 -9.92 3.31
C ALA A 91 -16.51 -11.28 3.22
N SER A 92 -17.15 -11.73 4.31
CA SER A 92 -17.94 -12.97 4.36
C SER A 92 -19.20 -12.94 3.50
N GLU A 93 -19.77 -11.75 3.24
CA GLU A 93 -21.02 -11.58 2.49
C GLU A 93 -20.76 -11.34 0.99
N ALA A 94 -19.50 -11.08 0.60
CA ALA A 94 -19.13 -10.75 -0.78
C ALA A 94 -19.58 -11.82 -1.78
N MET A 95 -19.29 -13.10 -1.52
CA MET A 95 -19.67 -14.19 -2.43
C MET A 95 -21.19 -14.30 -2.60
N ALA A 96 -21.94 -14.18 -1.51
CA ALA A 96 -23.40 -14.23 -1.54
C ALA A 96 -24.00 -13.04 -2.33
N TYR A 97 -23.41 -11.86 -2.20
CA TYR A 97 -23.79 -10.69 -3.00
C TYR A 97 -23.60 -10.95 -4.50
N PHE A 98 -22.43 -11.41 -4.93
CA PHE A 98 -22.17 -11.68 -6.35
C PHE A 98 -23.09 -12.79 -6.88
N SER A 99 -23.35 -13.83 -6.10
CA SER A 99 -24.33 -14.86 -6.47
C SER A 99 -25.74 -14.29 -6.63
N SER A 100 -26.15 -13.32 -5.81
CA SER A 100 -27.48 -12.69 -5.90
C SER A 100 -27.68 -11.82 -7.15
N ILE A 101 -26.59 -11.36 -7.78
CA ILE A 101 -26.62 -10.64 -9.06
C ILE A 101 -26.35 -11.59 -10.25
N GLY A 102 -26.39 -12.91 -10.04
CA GLY A 102 -26.19 -13.92 -11.09
C GLY A 102 -24.74 -14.28 -11.39
N CYS A 103 -23.78 -13.70 -10.66
CA CYS A 103 -22.36 -14.01 -10.79
C CYS A 103 -21.93 -15.07 -9.77
N SER A 104 -21.72 -16.31 -10.21
CA SER A 104 -21.25 -17.40 -9.35
C SER A 104 -20.11 -18.17 -10.01
N PRO A 105 -19.14 -18.66 -9.23
CA PRO A 105 -18.05 -19.46 -9.79
C PRO A 105 -18.59 -20.80 -10.31
N LEU A 106 -18.23 -21.18 -11.54
CA LEU A 106 -18.60 -22.46 -12.16
C LEU A 106 -17.72 -23.62 -11.66
N ILE A 107 -16.51 -23.29 -11.21
CA ILE A 107 -15.53 -24.22 -10.64
C ILE A 107 -15.16 -23.78 -9.22
N ALA A 108 -14.71 -24.73 -8.40
CA ALA A 108 -14.18 -24.39 -7.09
C ALA A 108 -12.89 -23.55 -7.26
N MET A 109 -12.96 -22.26 -6.92
CA MET A 109 -11.86 -21.31 -7.02
C MET A 109 -11.72 -20.47 -5.75
N ASN A 110 -10.59 -19.79 -5.60
CA ASN A 110 -10.36 -18.89 -4.48
C ASN A 110 -11.33 -17.69 -4.56
N PRO A 111 -12.06 -17.33 -3.48
CA PRO A 111 -12.95 -16.16 -3.48
C PRO A 111 -12.27 -14.87 -3.97
N ALA A 112 -11.00 -14.66 -3.60
CA ALA A 112 -10.28 -13.47 -4.03
C ALA A 112 -9.97 -13.46 -5.53
N GLU A 113 -9.72 -14.63 -6.11
CA GLU A 113 -9.46 -14.80 -7.54
C GLU A 113 -10.74 -14.57 -8.34
N PHE A 114 -11.85 -15.18 -7.92
CA PHE A 114 -13.19 -14.93 -8.45
C PHE A 114 -13.53 -13.43 -8.52
N LEU A 115 -13.30 -12.71 -7.41
CA LEU A 115 -13.61 -11.28 -7.31
C LEU A 115 -12.71 -10.43 -8.23
N LEU A 116 -11.44 -10.80 -8.37
CA LEU A 116 -10.50 -10.10 -9.24
C LEU A 116 -10.80 -10.39 -10.72
N ASP A 117 -11.16 -11.62 -11.06
CA ASP A 117 -11.58 -11.99 -12.41
C ASP A 117 -12.85 -11.22 -12.81
N LEU A 118 -13.85 -11.15 -11.93
CA LEU A 118 -15.02 -10.28 -12.12
C LEU A 118 -14.63 -8.81 -12.34
N ALA A 119 -13.76 -8.26 -11.49
CA ALA A 119 -13.35 -6.87 -11.58
C ALA A 119 -12.58 -6.56 -12.87
N ASN A 120 -11.84 -7.53 -13.40
CA ASN A 120 -11.12 -7.44 -14.67
C ASN A 120 -12.00 -7.76 -15.89
N GLY A 121 -13.22 -8.24 -15.68
CA GLY A 121 -14.13 -8.69 -16.75
C GLY A 121 -13.77 -10.04 -17.35
N ASN A 122 -12.97 -10.86 -16.65
CA ASN A 122 -12.70 -12.24 -17.01
C ASN A 122 -13.81 -13.14 -16.48
N ILE A 123 -14.66 -13.64 -17.37
CA ILE A 123 -15.86 -14.43 -17.02
C ILE A 123 -15.77 -15.89 -17.47
N ASN A 124 -14.58 -16.39 -17.81
CA ASN A 124 -14.42 -17.73 -18.40
C ASN A 124 -14.99 -18.85 -17.52
N ASP A 125 -14.80 -18.75 -16.21
CA ASP A 125 -15.19 -19.75 -15.22
C ASP A 125 -16.30 -19.23 -14.29
N ILE A 126 -17.09 -18.26 -14.76
CA ILE A 126 -18.07 -17.53 -13.97
C ILE A 126 -19.42 -17.54 -14.69
N SER A 127 -20.49 -17.90 -13.99
CA SER A 127 -21.84 -17.75 -14.50
C SER A 127 -22.17 -16.27 -14.61
N VAL A 128 -22.87 -15.88 -15.67
CA VAL A 128 -23.37 -14.51 -15.86
C VAL A 128 -24.90 -14.53 -15.97
N PRO A 129 -25.58 -13.47 -15.50
CA PRO A 129 -27.03 -13.37 -15.63
C PRO A 129 -27.45 -13.18 -17.09
N SER A 130 -28.64 -13.68 -17.44
CA SER A 130 -29.21 -13.58 -18.80
C SER A 130 -29.33 -12.12 -19.29
N GLU A 131 -29.56 -11.17 -18.38
CA GLU A 131 -29.59 -9.73 -18.69
C GLU A 131 -28.28 -9.24 -19.34
N LEU A 132 -27.14 -9.81 -18.91
CA LEU A 132 -25.83 -9.50 -19.45
C LEU A 132 -25.61 -10.19 -20.81
N GLU A 133 -26.14 -11.40 -20.98
CA GLU A 133 -26.13 -12.11 -22.27
C GLU A 133 -26.97 -11.37 -23.33
N ASP A 134 -28.13 -10.83 -22.93
CA ASP A 134 -29.05 -10.09 -23.80
C ASP A 134 -28.47 -8.73 -24.24
N LYS A 135 -27.83 -7.98 -23.32
CA LYS A 135 -27.14 -6.71 -23.66
C LYS A 135 -26.02 -6.91 -24.69
N VAL A 136 -25.39 -8.09 -24.73
CA VAL A 136 -24.34 -8.44 -25.71
C VAL A 136 -24.96 -8.78 -27.08
N GLN A 137 -26.12 -9.44 -27.10
CA GLN A 137 -26.82 -9.78 -28.34
C GLN A 137 -27.41 -8.54 -29.04
N MET A 138 -27.86 -7.54 -28.29
CA MET A 138 -28.45 -6.30 -28.85
C MET A 138 -27.42 -5.32 -29.41
N GLY A 139 -26.17 -5.35 -28.93
CA GLY A 139 -25.09 -4.47 -29.40
C GLY A 139 -24.36 -4.97 -30.65
N ASN A 140 -24.52 -6.25 -31.01
CA ASN A 140 -23.75 -6.91 -32.08
C ASN A 140 -24.55 -7.13 -33.38
N SER A 141 -25.50 -6.25 -33.72
CA SER A 141 -26.21 -6.35 -35.01
C SER A 141 -25.35 -6.13 -36.27
N GLU A 142 -24.03 -5.92 -36.16
CA GLU A 142 -23.16 -5.73 -37.33
C GLU A 142 -21.97 -6.71 -37.44
N THR A 143 -21.86 -7.78 -36.65
CA THR A 143 -20.84 -8.81 -36.96
C THR A 143 -21.23 -10.20 -36.47
N GLU A 144 -21.36 -11.13 -37.43
CA GLU A 144 -21.67 -12.54 -37.20
C GLU A 144 -20.48 -13.30 -36.60
N THR A 145 -20.47 -13.50 -35.29
CA THR A 145 -19.70 -14.60 -34.65
C THR A 145 -20.47 -15.18 -33.46
N ARG A 146 -21.00 -16.40 -33.65
CA ARG A 146 -21.63 -17.21 -32.60
C ARG A 146 -20.58 -17.55 -31.53
N ASN A 147 -20.87 -17.23 -30.25
CA ASN A 147 -20.05 -17.43 -29.04
C ASN A 147 -19.03 -16.34 -28.69
N GLU A 148 -19.34 -15.07 -28.90
CA GLU A 148 -18.52 -13.99 -28.33
C GLU A 148 -18.97 -13.63 -26.91
N LYS A 149 -18.06 -13.84 -25.97
CA LYS A 149 -18.23 -13.48 -24.55
C LYS A 149 -18.42 -11.96 -24.41
N PRO A 150 -19.21 -11.49 -23.43
CA PRO A 150 -19.34 -10.07 -23.13
C PRO A 150 -17.99 -9.35 -23.06
N PRO A 151 -17.84 -8.17 -23.70
CA PRO A 151 -16.61 -7.40 -23.58
C PRO A 151 -16.42 -6.94 -22.11
N PRO A 152 -15.17 -6.86 -21.61
CA PRO A 152 -14.89 -6.49 -20.21
C PRO A 152 -15.41 -5.11 -19.77
N ALA A 153 -15.78 -4.24 -20.72
CA ALA A 153 -16.41 -2.95 -20.42
C ALA A 153 -17.87 -3.13 -19.99
N VAL A 154 -18.63 -3.97 -20.70
CA VAL A 154 -20.07 -4.22 -20.43
C VAL A 154 -20.25 -4.97 -19.12
N VAL A 155 -19.38 -5.95 -18.83
CA VAL A 155 -19.36 -6.63 -17.52
C VAL A 155 -19.13 -5.62 -16.40
N HIS A 156 -18.15 -4.73 -16.57
CA HIS A 156 -17.83 -3.72 -15.57
C HIS A 156 -19.01 -2.76 -15.31
N GLU A 157 -19.64 -2.26 -16.39
CA GLU A 157 -20.80 -1.38 -16.29
C GLU A 157 -21.97 -2.04 -15.55
N TYR A 158 -22.26 -3.31 -15.87
CA TYR A 158 -23.28 -4.08 -15.15
C TYR A 158 -22.98 -4.20 -13.65
N LEU A 159 -21.73 -4.51 -13.27
CA LEU A 159 -21.36 -4.67 -11.87
C LEU A 159 -21.47 -3.35 -11.09
N VAL A 160 -21.12 -2.22 -11.72
CA VAL A 160 -21.29 -0.88 -11.13
C VAL A 160 -22.78 -0.57 -10.96
N GLU A 161 -23.59 -0.78 -12.01
CA GLU A 161 -25.05 -0.56 -11.97
C GLU A 161 -25.73 -1.42 -10.88
N ALA A 162 -25.35 -2.69 -10.78
CA ALA A 162 -25.88 -3.62 -9.77
C ALA A 162 -25.52 -3.19 -8.35
N TYR A 163 -24.30 -2.67 -8.14
CA TYR A 163 -23.86 -2.20 -6.82
C TYR A 163 -24.54 -0.90 -6.40
N GLU A 164 -24.58 0.09 -7.30
CA GLU A 164 -25.25 1.38 -7.06
C GLU A 164 -26.73 1.20 -6.75
N SER A 165 -27.42 0.34 -7.50
CA SER A 165 -28.87 0.11 -7.33
C SER A 165 -29.24 -0.69 -6.07
N ARG A 166 -28.45 -1.70 -5.67
CA ARG A 166 -28.85 -2.64 -4.61
C ARG A 166 -28.23 -2.35 -3.24
N VAL A 167 -27.00 -1.83 -3.20
CA VAL A 167 -26.19 -1.80 -1.96
C VAL A 167 -25.74 -0.39 -1.59
N ALA A 168 -25.40 0.44 -2.58
CA ALA A 168 -24.82 1.76 -2.31
C ALA A 168 -25.75 2.64 -1.47
N GLU A 169 -27.06 2.64 -1.71
CA GLU A 169 -28.00 3.44 -0.89
C GLU A 169 -28.08 2.98 0.56
N ASN A 170 -28.12 1.66 0.79
CA ASN A 170 -28.19 1.08 2.14
C ASN A 170 -26.91 1.36 2.94
N GLU A 171 -25.74 1.19 2.32
CA GLU A 171 -24.45 1.50 2.96
C GLU A 171 -24.27 3.01 3.15
N LYS A 172 -24.63 3.84 2.16
CA LYS A 172 -24.62 5.29 2.28
C LYS A 172 -25.52 5.75 3.43
N LYS A 173 -26.71 5.15 3.59
CA LYS A 173 -27.61 5.43 4.70
C LYS A 173 -26.99 5.05 6.05
N LYS A 174 -26.36 3.88 6.17
CA LYS A 174 -25.61 3.46 7.38
C LYS A 174 -24.43 4.39 7.70
N LEU A 175 -23.77 4.95 6.68
CA LEU A 175 -22.66 5.88 6.86
C LEU A 175 -23.14 7.30 7.20
N MET A 176 -24.32 7.70 6.70
CA MET A 176 -24.91 9.02 6.97
C MET A 176 -25.70 9.08 8.28
N THR A 177 -26.13 7.94 8.85
CA THR A 177 -26.70 7.93 10.20
C THR A 177 -25.63 8.40 11.19
N PRO A 178 -25.87 9.50 11.93
CA PRO A 178 -24.93 9.96 12.93
C PRO A 178 -24.70 8.83 13.92
N LEU A 179 -23.45 8.39 14.07
CA LEU A 179 -23.12 7.51 15.17
C LEU A 179 -23.53 8.23 16.46
N PRO A 180 -24.31 7.62 17.37
CA PRO A 180 -24.56 8.16 18.69
C PRO A 180 -23.24 8.08 19.46
N LEU A 181 -22.36 9.03 19.19
CA LEU A 181 -21.12 9.23 19.92
C LEU A 181 -21.50 9.92 21.21
N ASP A 182 -21.23 9.24 22.32
CA ASP A 182 -21.23 9.85 23.64
C ASP A 182 -20.34 11.11 23.59
N ASP A 183 -20.80 12.20 24.20
CA ASP A 183 -20.09 13.49 24.10
C ASP A 183 -18.64 13.40 24.64
N GLU A 184 -18.39 12.45 25.53
CA GLU A 184 -17.07 12.12 26.05
C GLU A 184 -16.13 11.52 24.97
N ILE A 185 -16.64 10.67 24.07
CA ILE A 185 -15.87 10.09 22.96
C ILE A 185 -15.58 11.16 21.92
N LYS A 186 -16.55 12.03 21.61
CA LYS A 186 -16.32 13.19 20.74
C LYS A 186 -15.19 14.05 21.27
N LEU A 187 -15.22 14.42 22.55
CA LEU A 187 -14.15 15.22 23.16
C LEU A 187 -12.79 14.51 23.07
N LYS A 188 -12.72 13.19 23.26
CA LYS A 188 -11.47 12.42 23.14
C LYS A 188 -10.94 12.34 21.70
N VAL A 189 -11.82 12.22 20.71
CA VAL A 189 -11.48 12.19 19.27
C VAL A 189 -11.04 13.56 18.78
N PHE A 190 -11.71 14.64 19.19
CA PHE A 190 -11.32 16.01 18.85
C PHE A 190 -10.11 16.52 19.65
N SER A 191 -9.89 16.01 20.86
CA SER A 191 -8.76 16.38 21.73
C SER A 191 -7.45 15.71 21.33
N SER A 192 -7.43 14.73 20.42
CA SER A 192 -6.17 14.21 19.86
C SER A 192 -5.57 15.21 18.85
N LYS A 193 -5.41 16.47 19.26
CA LYS A 193 -4.47 17.37 18.63
C LYS A 193 -3.11 16.70 18.83
N ARG A 194 -2.58 16.08 17.77
CA ARG A 194 -1.23 15.53 17.79
C ARG A 194 -0.28 16.68 18.12
N GLU A 195 0.19 16.73 19.36
CA GLU A 195 1.36 17.53 19.69
C GLU A 195 2.49 16.95 18.87
N TRP A 196 2.98 17.72 17.91
CA TRP A 196 4.08 17.28 17.06
C TRP A 196 5.27 16.92 17.94
N GLY A 197 5.68 15.65 17.84
CA GLY A 197 6.77 15.10 18.61
C GLY A 197 8.12 15.68 18.20
N ALA A 198 8.98 15.88 19.21
CA ALA A 198 10.33 16.42 19.15
C ALA A 198 10.44 17.87 18.66
N SER A 199 11.09 18.71 19.48
CA SER A 199 11.55 20.06 19.09
C SER A 199 12.54 20.01 17.93
N TRP A 200 12.72 21.13 17.23
CA TRP A 200 13.67 21.24 16.12
C TRP A 200 15.09 20.77 16.50
N TRP A 201 15.59 21.15 17.67
CA TRP A 201 16.91 20.72 18.15
C TRP A 201 16.98 19.23 18.41
N GLN A 202 15.93 18.62 18.96
CA GLN A 202 15.86 17.18 19.14
C GLN A 202 15.87 16.46 17.78
N GLN A 203 15.08 16.94 16.81
CA GLN A 203 15.08 16.40 15.45
C GLN A 203 16.47 16.51 14.81
N TYR A 204 17.12 17.68 14.92
CA TYR A 204 18.48 17.90 14.42
C TYR A 204 19.48 16.94 15.06
N CYS A 205 19.53 16.85 16.38
CA CYS A 205 20.46 15.97 17.10
C CYS A 205 20.24 14.49 16.73
N ILE A 206 18.97 14.04 16.65
CA ILE A 206 18.64 12.67 16.27
C ILE A 206 19.11 12.38 14.82
N LEU A 207 18.78 13.27 13.88
CA LEU A 207 19.15 13.10 12.47
C LEU A 207 20.66 13.18 12.27
N PHE A 208 21.35 14.08 12.98
CA PHE A 208 22.81 14.23 12.93
C PHE A 208 23.51 12.99 13.47
N CYS A 209 23.14 12.52 14.66
CA CYS A 209 23.70 11.30 15.25
C CYS A 209 23.43 10.06 14.37
N ARG A 210 22.21 9.93 13.83
CA ARG A 210 21.87 8.84 12.89
C ARG A 210 22.71 8.94 11.61
N GLY A 211 22.83 10.13 11.04
CA GLY A 211 23.60 10.38 9.82
C GLY A 211 25.08 10.04 9.99
N ILE A 212 25.70 10.43 11.11
CA ILE A 212 27.07 10.03 11.42
C ILE A 212 27.17 8.52 11.58
N LYS A 213 26.26 7.89 12.32
CA LYS A 213 26.30 6.44 12.58
C LYS A 213 26.19 5.62 11.28
N GLU A 214 25.26 5.98 10.40
CA GLU A 214 24.99 5.26 9.15
C GLU A 214 26.06 5.51 8.09
N ARG A 215 26.53 6.76 7.95
CA ARG A 215 27.47 7.15 6.90
C ARG A 215 28.92 7.24 7.36
N ARG A 216 29.25 6.83 8.59
CA ARG A 216 30.64 6.88 9.10
C ARG A 216 31.61 6.24 8.12
N HIS A 217 31.25 5.08 7.58
CA HIS A 217 32.12 4.34 6.67
C HIS A 217 32.28 5.01 5.29
N ASP A 218 31.29 5.78 4.82
CA ASP A 218 31.34 6.49 3.55
C ASP A 218 32.11 7.82 3.66
N TYR A 219 31.87 8.58 4.74
CA TYR A 219 32.57 9.83 5.01
C TYR A 219 34.02 9.60 5.43
N PHE A 220 34.26 8.64 6.32
CA PHE A 220 35.59 8.23 6.76
C PHE A 220 36.11 7.03 5.97
N SER A 221 35.79 6.97 4.67
CA SER A 221 36.40 5.97 3.81
C SER A 221 37.89 6.24 3.73
N TRP A 222 38.69 5.18 3.91
CA TRP A 222 40.15 5.27 3.90
C TRP A 222 40.65 5.99 2.64
N LEU A 223 40.04 5.72 1.49
CA LEU A 223 40.35 6.37 0.21
C LEU A 223 40.18 7.89 0.22
N ARG A 224 39.10 8.41 0.83
CA ARG A 224 38.89 9.87 0.92
C ARG A 224 39.87 10.49 1.91
N ILE A 225 40.12 9.82 3.03
CA ILE A 225 41.07 10.29 4.04
C ILE A 225 42.47 10.39 3.44
N THR A 226 42.93 9.35 2.73
CA THR A 226 44.25 9.35 2.09
C THR A 226 44.34 10.36 0.96
N GLN A 227 43.29 10.54 0.16
CA GLN A 227 43.25 11.55 -0.89
C GLN A 227 43.40 12.96 -0.31
N VAL A 228 42.65 13.31 0.73
CA VAL A 228 42.72 14.63 1.38
C VAL A 228 44.07 14.87 2.05
N LEU A 229 44.62 13.86 2.73
CA LEU A 229 45.96 13.95 3.30
C LEU A 229 47.03 14.14 2.22
N SER A 230 46.93 13.39 1.11
CA SER A 230 47.87 13.48 0.01
C SER A 230 47.82 14.85 -0.67
N THR A 231 46.64 15.40 -0.95
CA THR A 231 46.51 16.73 -1.57
C THR A 231 47.00 17.83 -0.63
N ALA A 232 46.71 17.73 0.67
CA ALA A 232 47.22 18.65 1.67
C ALA A 232 48.76 18.63 1.77
N ILE A 233 49.38 17.45 1.73
CA ILE A 233 50.84 17.30 1.72
C ILE A 233 51.45 17.92 0.46
N ILE A 234 50.90 17.64 -0.72
CA ILE A 234 51.41 18.19 -1.99
C ILE A 234 51.31 19.72 -2.01
N LEU A 235 50.17 20.29 -1.62
CA LEU A 235 49.98 21.74 -1.53
C LEU A 235 50.91 22.37 -0.49
N GLY A 236 51.06 21.71 0.66
CA GLY A 236 51.95 22.14 1.73
C GLY A 236 53.41 22.18 1.28
N LEU A 237 53.87 21.19 0.52
CA LEU A 237 55.22 21.17 -0.06
C LEU A 237 55.40 22.20 -1.18
N LEU A 238 54.38 22.41 -2.02
CA LEU A 238 54.46 23.35 -3.15
C LEU A 238 54.52 24.82 -2.69
N TRP A 239 53.92 25.13 -1.54
CA TRP A 239 53.94 26.48 -0.94
C TRP A 239 54.86 26.59 0.28
N TRP A 240 55.62 25.53 0.59
CA TRP A 240 56.61 25.55 1.67
C TRP A 240 57.67 26.59 1.36
N GLN A 241 57.83 27.60 2.23
CA GLN A 241 58.74 28.73 2.05
C GLN A 241 58.43 29.65 0.85
N SER A 242 57.17 29.76 0.43
CA SER A 242 56.77 30.82 -0.51
C SER A 242 57.00 32.20 0.13
N ASP A 243 58.04 32.90 -0.34
CA ASP A 243 58.42 34.22 0.17
C ASP A 243 57.45 35.28 -0.36
N SER A 244 56.60 35.83 0.53
CA SER A 244 55.63 36.87 0.19
C SER A 244 56.25 38.22 -0.25
N LYS A 245 57.58 38.35 -0.19
CA LYS A 245 58.29 39.61 -0.48
C LYS A 245 58.89 39.71 -1.88
N SER A 246 58.63 38.78 -2.80
CA SER A 246 59.06 38.95 -4.20
C SER A 246 57.97 39.57 -5.08
N THR A 247 57.64 40.84 -4.84
CA THR A 247 57.24 41.73 -5.94
C THR A 247 58.49 42.06 -6.76
N ARG A 248 58.93 41.13 -7.61
CA ARG A 248 59.94 41.43 -8.65
C ARG A 248 59.29 41.35 -10.02
N GLY A 249 59.04 42.54 -10.56
CA GLY A 249 59.13 42.86 -11.98
C GLY A 249 58.17 42.12 -12.92
N ARG A 250 56.97 42.67 -13.10
CA ARG A 250 56.25 42.60 -14.38
C ARG A 250 56.23 44.01 -14.97
N GLN A 251 57.36 44.38 -15.56
CA GLN A 251 57.45 45.35 -16.64
C GLN A 251 58.08 44.59 -17.81
N ASP A 252 57.38 44.68 -18.94
CA ASP A 252 57.67 44.21 -20.30
C ASP A 252 57.51 42.71 -20.60
#